data_AF-A0A2N1BXR6-F1
#
_entry.id   AF-A0A2N1BXR6-F1
#
_cell.length_a   1.000
_cell.length_b   1.000
_cell.length_c   1.000
_cell.angle_alpha   90.00
_cell.angle_beta   90.00
_cell.angle_gamma   90.00
#
_symmetry.space_group_name_H-M   'P 1'
#
loop_
_entity.id
_entity.type
_entity.pdbx_description
1 polymer ?
#
loop_
_entity_poly.entity_id
_entity_poly.type
_entity_poly.pdbx_seq_one_letter_code
_entity_poly.pdbx_strand_id
1 'polypeptide(L)'
;MNKLNLIPFALLLVVSFNSQAGKQEYFNKIDIDQNQVLDKAEFSKHMKKYFAKQSITDESIQKKKVNNGFKRKDSNSDGQLNFDEFSSQK
;
A
#
# COMPACT_ATOMS: atom_id res chain seq x y z
N MET A 1 40.42 1.52 29.11
CA MET A 1 39.59 0.32 28.85
C MET A 1 38.25 0.81 28.28
N ASN A 2 38.12 0.86 26.96
CA ASN A 2 36.92 1.41 26.32
C ASN A 2 35.94 0.26 26.02
N LYS A 3 34.80 0.25 26.72
CA LYS A 3 33.71 -0.69 26.46
C LYS A 3 32.97 -0.21 25.21
N LEU A 4 33.17 -0.89 24.08
CA LEU A 4 32.43 -0.64 22.83
C LEU A 4 30.97 -1.09 23.01
N ASN A 5 30.05 -0.13 22.99
CA ASN A 5 28.61 -0.33 23.15
C ASN A 5 28.02 -0.83 21.83
N LEU A 6 27.82 -2.14 21.69
CA LEU A 6 27.51 -2.82 20.42
C LEU A 6 26.00 -3.01 20.18
N ILE A 7 25.15 -2.00 20.46
CA ILE A 7 23.69 -2.19 20.47
C ILE A 7 22.85 -1.44 19.40
N PRO A 8 23.33 -0.53 18.52
CA PRO A 8 22.36 0.20 17.68
C PRO A 8 21.86 -0.59 16.45
N PHE A 9 22.48 -1.69 16.03
CA PHE A 9 22.15 -2.30 14.73
C PHE A 9 20.99 -3.31 14.76
N ALA A 10 20.87 -4.10 15.84
CA ALA A 10 19.81 -5.10 15.95
C ALA A 10 18.40 -4.47 16.02
N LEU A 11 18.28 -3.30 16.66
CA LEU A 11 16.99 -2.62 16.80
C LEU A 11 16.44 -2.10 15.46
N LEU A 12 17.32 -1.66 14.55
CA LEU A 12 16.93 -1.10 13.25
C LEU A 12 16.37 -2.17 12.29
N LEU A 13 16.90 -3.39 12.37
CA LEU A 13 16.44 -4.54 11.58
C LEU A 13 15.00 -4.94 11.95
N VAL A 14 14.66 -5.02 13.24
CA VAL A 14 13.34 -5.46 13.71
C VAL A 14 12.22 -4.48 13.30
N VAL A 15 12.51 -3.17 13.26
CA VAL A 15 11.53 -2.16 12.83
C VAL A 15 11.19 -2.29 11.35
N SER A 16 12.17 -2.66 10.52
CA SER A 16 12.00 -2.81 9.07
C SER A 16 11.10 -4.01 8.71
N PHE A 17 11.24 -5.14 9.42
CA PHE A 17 10.38 -6.32 9.22
C PHE A 17 8.92 -6.08 9.64
N ASN A 18 8.69 -5.39 10.76
CA ASN A 18 7.33 -5.09 11.23
C ASN A 18 6.56 -4.16 10.27
N SER A 19 7.26 -3.21 9.63
CA SER A 19 6.63 -2.32 8.65
C SER A 19 6.21 -3.05 7.37
N GLN A 20 7.02 -4.01 6.90
CA GLN A 20 6.73 -4.78 5.70
C GLN A 20 5.58 -5.77 5.90
N ALA A 21 5.57 -6.48 7.04
CA ALA A 21 4.51 -7.43 7.38
C ALA A 21 3.13 -6.76 7.45
N GLY A 22 3.03 -5.55 8.04
CA GLY A 22 1.77 -4.82 8.12
C GLY A 22 1.25 -4.36 6.75
N LYS A 23 2.14 -3.97 5.82
CA LYS A 23 1.74 -3.61 4.46
C LYS A 23 1.25 -4.83 3.68
N GLN A 24 1.90 -5.97 3.85
CA GLN A 24 1.52 -7.21 3.18
C GLN A 24 0.19 -7.77 3.69
N GLU A 25 -0.02 -7.76 5.01
CA GLU A 25 -1.32 -8.13 5.58
C GLU A 25 -2.43 -7.19 5.08
N TYR A 26 -2.13 -5.89 4.93
CA TYR A 26 -3.09 -4.93 4.39
C TYR A 26 -3.39 -5.16 2.91
N PHE A 27 -2.37 -5.48 2.10
CA PHE A 27 -2.52 -5.84 0.70
C PHE A 27 -3.42 -7.08 0.54
N ASN A 28 -3.14 -8.13 1.31
CA ASN A 28 -3.92 -9.38 1.30
C ASN A 28 -5.38 -9.18 1.74
N LYS A 29 -5.69 -8.12 2.51
CA LYS A 29 -7.07 -7.77 2.88
C LYS A 29 -7.83 -7.07 1.75
N ILE A 30 -7.13 -6.49 0.78
CA ILE A 30 -7.71 -5.78 -0.36
C ILE A 30 -7.82 -6.70 -1.57
N ASP A 31 -6.86 -7.60 -1.74
CA ASP A 31 -6.85 -8.69 -2.71
C ASP A 31 -7.93 -9.72 -2.34
N ILE A 32 -9.11 -9.59 -2.96
CA ILE A 32 -10.31 -10.37 -2.64
C ILE A 32 -10.26 -11.72 -3.35
N ASP A 33 -9.78 -11.75 -4.58
CA ASP A 33 -9.68 -12.98 -5.36
C ASP A 33 -8.38 -13.77 -5.10
N GLN A 34 -7.49 -13.21 -4.27
CA GLN A 34 -6.25 -13.82 -3.78
C GLN A 34 -5.27 -14.13 -4.92
N ASN A 35 -5.30 -13.33 -5.98
CA ASN A 35 -4.44 -13.50 -7.14
C ASN A 35 -3.06 -12.81 -6.98
N GLN A 36 -2.78 -12.23 -5.81
CA GLN A 36 -1.55 -11.52 -5.44
C GLN A 36 -1.33 -10.19 -6.18
N VAL A 37 -2.35 -9.69 -6.86
CA VAL A 37 -2.37 -8.38 -7.52
C VAL A 37 -3.67 -7.66 -7.16
N LEU A 38 -3.70 -6.34 -7.29
CA LEU A 38 -4.94 -5.57 -7.09
C LEU A 38 -5.43 -5.04 -8.42
N ASP A 39 -6.66 -5.41 -8.78
CA ASP A 39 -7.33 -4.78 -9.90
C ASP A 39 -7.88 -3.40 -9.53
N LYS A 40 -8.42 -2.69 -10.53
CA LYS A 40 -9.00 -1.36 -10.31
C LYS A 40 -10.23 -1.38 -9.40
N ALA A 41 -11.01 -2.46 -9.40
CA ALA A 41 -12.21 -2.58 -8.58
C ALA A 41 -11.85 -2.80 -7.09
N GLU A 42 -10.86 -3.62 -6.81
CA GLU A 42 -10.29 -3.86 -5.48
C GLU A 42 -9.61 -2.60 -4.95
N PHE A 43 -8.79 -1.95 -5.78
CA PHE A 43 -8.21 -0.66 -5.43
C PHE A 43 -9.29 0.41 -5.17
N SER A 44 -10.38 0.41 -5.95
CA SER A 44 -11.52 1.31 -5.71
C SER A 44 -12.21 1.02 -4.38
N LYS A 45 -12.40 -0.25 -4.02
CA LYS A 45 -12.99 -0.65 -2.72
C LYS A 45 -12.09 -0.20 -1.57
N HIS A 46 -10.78 -0.35 -1.70
CA HIS A 46 -9.81 0.19 -0.75
C HIS A 46 -9.99 1.72 -0.57
N MET A 47 -10.08 2.45 -1.67
CA MET A 47 -10.22 3.92 -1.67
C MET A 47 -11.55 4.40 -1.07
N LYS A 48 -12.61 3.58 -1.01
CA LYS A 48 -13.90 3.97 -0.37
C LYS A 48 -13.71 4.39 1.09
N LYS A 49 -12.85 3.71 1.85
CA LYS A 49 -12.56 4.09 3.25
C LYS A 49 -11.90 5.47 3.32
N TYR A 50 -11.02 5.78 2.37
CA TYR A 50 -10.39 7.10 2.26
C TYR A 50 -11.42 8.19 1.90
N PHE A 51 -12.29 7.93 0.93
CA PHE A 51 -13.35 8.87 0.53
C PHE A 51 -14.32 9.17 1.66
N ALA A 52 -14.75 8.15 2.40
CA ALA A 52 -15.61 8.33 3.57
C ALA A 52 -14.94 9.20 4.65
N LYS A 53 -13.65 8.99 4.93
CA LYS A 53 -12.88 9.81 5.88
C LYS A 53 -12.68 11.27 5.42
N GLN A 54 -12.65 11.51 4.12
CA GLN A 54 -12.46 12.83 3.53
C GLN A 54 -13.79 13.50 3.14
N SER A 55 -14.93 12.89 3.48
CA SER A 55 -16.26 13.34 3.08
C SER A 55 -16.40 13.60 1.57
N ILE A 56 -15.66 12.84 0.75
CA ILE A 56 -15.77 12.91 -0.71
C ILE A 56 -16.96 12.05 -1.12
N THR A 57 -18.10 12.69 -1.33
CA THR A 57 -19.35 12.02 -1.73
C THR A 57 -19.55 12.00 -3.24
N ASP A 58 -18.95 12.94 -3.97
CA ASP A 58 -19.05 13.06 -5.42
C ASP A 58 -18.39 11.87 -6.13
N GLU A 59 -19.18 11.08 -6.85
CA GLU A 59 -18.72 9.89 -7.56
C GLU A 59 -17.73 10.18 -8.70
N SER A 60 -17.85 11.33 -9.36
CA SER A 60 -16.92 11.74 -10.42
C SER A 60 -15.54 12.03 -9.83
N ILE A 61 -15.50 12.73 -8.69
CA ILE A 61 -14.25 12.97 -7.96
C ILE A 61 -13.66 11.67 -7.45
N GLN A 62 -14.47 10.77 -6.89
CA GLN A 62 -14.01 9.44 -6.45
C GLN A 62 -13.39 8.66 -7.61
N LYS A 63 -14.08 8.54 -8.74
CA LYS A 63 -13.56 7.85 -9.95
C LYS A 63 -12.26 8.47 -10.42
N LYS A 64 -12.15 9.80 -10.45
CA LYS A 64 -10.92 10.50 -10.85
C LYS A 64 -9.77 10.21 -9.89
N LYS A 65 -10.03 10.22 -8.58
CA LYS A 65 -9.03 9.90 -7.54
C LYS A 65 -8.57 8.44 -7.63
N VAL A 66 -9.49 7.49 -7.82
CA VAL A 66 -9.17 6.07 -8.03
C VAL A 66 -8.30 5.91 -9.27
N ASN A 67 -8.74 6.42 -10.43
CA ASN A 67 -7.98 6.30 -11.68
C ASN A 67 -6.58 6.92 -11.57
N ASN A 68 -6.48 8.12 -11.01
CA ASN A 68 -5.19 8.79 -10.85
C ASN A 68 -4.29 8.06 -9.84
N GLY A 69 -4.84 7.59 -8.73
CA GLY A 69 -4.09 6.82 -7.72
C GLY A 69 -3.59 5.50 -8.26
N PHE A 70 -4.45 4.79 -8.99
CA PHE A 70 -4.13 3.52 -9.65
C PHE A 70 -3.02 3.73 -10.67
N LYS A 71 -3.21 4.64 -11.64
CA LYS A 71 -2.24 4.93 -12.69
C LYS A 71 -0.88 5.41 -12.16
N ARG A 72 -0.86 6.09 -11.00
CA ARG A 72 0.40 6.51 -10.37
C ARG A 72 1.20 5.34 -9.79
N LYS A 73 0.53 4.26 -9.39
CA LYS A 73 1.15 3.09 -8.77
C LYS A 73 1.50 2.02 -9.80
N ASP A 74 0.63 1.82 -10.78
CA ASP A 74 0.77 0.92 -11.92
C ASP A 74 1.92 1.40 -12.81
N SER A 75 3.13 1.00 -12.44
CA SER A 75 4.36 1.53 -13.01
C SER A 75 4.75 0.79 -14.28
N ASN A 76 4.35 -0.48 -14.39
CA ASN A 76 4.54 -1.30 -15.58
C ASN A 76 3.37 -1.17 -16.58
N SER A 77 2.26 -0.51 -16.21
CA SER A 77 1.07 -0.30 -17.05
C SER A 77 0.40 -1.61 -17.48
N ASP A 78 0.44 -2.64 -16.63
CA ASP A 78 -0.20 -3.93 -16.87
C ASP A 78 -1.68 -3.95 -16.46
N GLY A 79 -2.17 -2.85 -15.88
CA GLY A 79 -3.56 -2.70 -15.45
C GLY A 79 -3.88 -3.38 -14.11
N GLN A 80 -2.85 -3.85 -13.40
CA GLN A 80 -2.89 -4.48 -12.09
C GLN A 80 -1.86 -3.81 -11.18
N LEU A 81 -1.95 -4.02 -9.87
CA LEU A 81 -0.96 -3.54 -8.91
C LEU A 81 -0.42 -4.71 -8.10
N ASN A 82 0.82 -5.08 -8.34
CA ASN A 82 1.48 -6.04 -7.46
C ASN A 82 1.80 -5.39 -6.10
N PHE A 83 2.26 -6.21 -5.15
CA PHE A 83 2.59 -5.75 -3.81
C PHE A 83 3.67 -4.65 -3.78
N ASP A 84 4.67 -4.73 -4.66
CA ASP A 84 5.75 -3.74 -4.72
C ASP A 84 5.22 -2.39 -5.22
N GLU A 85 4.39 -2.38 -6.26
CA GLU A 85 3.73 -1.20 -6.79
C GLU A 85 2.78 -0.58 -5.76
N PHE A 86 2.01 -1.41 -5.07
CA PHE A 86 1.11 -0.98 -4.01
C PHE A 86 1.85 -0.41 -2.80
N SER A 87 2.95 -1.05 -2.37
CA SER A 87 3.71 -0.67 -1.18
C SER A 87 4.69 0.47 -1.43
N SER A 88 5.02 0.75 -2.70
CA SER A 88 5.85 1.89 -3.10
C SER A 88 5.19 3.20 -2.64
N GLN A 89 5.92 3.92 -1.80
CA GLN A 89 5.62 5.31 -1.48
C GLN A 89 6.42 6.18 -2.45
N LYS A 90 5.74 6.75 -3.45
CA LYS A 90 6.26 7.86 -4.24
C LYS A 90 5.63 9.16 -3.76
#